data_AF-W3WRV1-F1
#
_entry.id   AF-W3WRV1-F1
#
_cell.length_a   1.000
_cell.length_b   1.000
_cell.length_c   1.000
_cell.angle_alpha   90.00
_cell.angle_beta   90.00
_cell.angle_gamma   90.00
#
_symmetry.space_group_name_H-M   'P 1'
#
loop_
_entity.id
_entity.type
_entity.pdbx_description
1 polymer ?
#
loop_
_entity_poly.entity_id
_entity_poly.type
_entity_poly.pdbx_seq_one_letter_code
_entity_poly.pdbx_strand_id
1 'polypeptide(L)'
;MVIEDLQQNPDDKTTRASAAAFMDQVITTYGASVPRDPYNGTTYAIIAEWSLKLEREDIYHKCARKAISARDCQPLIQLIARHVNAQSSDAEFKGWDFWLAEFLEYTGDLEWMETLLGTLKSLIESNTLLESLSVWQGTLLSRQLDHKQSFGLPDQAFLYQVFGVIVGGSGSEMLKSSWIYAIAERGHKHLLYRILIDLLRQRPNNPTLEATYKDIGDVILRESIPKLCLEMSDFPIGYANTYSWNAPINTATKPAADGNHAAKFLKLVDCCFERGYGSIAMELMETSCTNILSGHLPRKESMQTEPMQYFLRETCTIFLNHNIPFSPIIKQLWKALLREYLWMCDPTPPQQLSGLAHRPRGCQSPSCADCQSLDAFLVSPTERVFELQAPQKRREHVEYRLTRGTFRIHTETKPQRGHAHILVVTKIPGREYADDYKVYQQRLSEVHRRLQPLRQESVRQAIGDGSYSRLVLLEPASSVQAGIYPPASGQKRGALDELENQRPAKIRSEKP
;
A
#
# COMPACT_ATOMS: atom_id res chain seq x y z
N MET A 1 0.44 -15.91 -57.56
CA MET A 1 0.90 -17.30 -57.80
C MET A 1 0.06 -18.33 -57.04
N VAL A 2 0.29 -18.64 -55.75
CA VAL A 2 -0.50 -19.70 -55.04
C VAL A 2 -2.02 -19.42 -55.04
N ILE A 3 -2.41 -18.16 -54.90
CA ILE A 3 -3.83 -17.74 -54.93
C ILE A 3 -4.43 -17.92 -56.32
N GLU A 4 -3.70 -17.56 -57.37
CA GLU A 4 -4.16 -17.67 -58.75
C GLU A 4 -4.28 -19.14 -59.16
N ASP A 5 -3.33 -19.99 -58.75
CA ASP A 5 -3.38 -21.44 -58.99
C ASP A 5 -4.57 -22.10 -58.27
N LEU A 6 -4.87 -21.69 -57.04
CA LEU A 6 -6.06 -22.14 -56.30
C LEU A 6 -7.37 -21.71 -56.94
N GLN A 7 -7.41 -20.50 -57.51
CA GLN A 7 -8.60 -20.00 -58.22
C GLN A 7 -8.80 -20.72 -59.56
N GLN A 8 -7.71 -21.08 -60.24
CA GLN A 8 -7.76 -21.76 -61.53
C GLN A 8 -7.98 -23.27 -61.39
N ASN A 9 -7.53 -23.90 -60.29
CA ASN A 9 -7.61 -25.34 -60.06
C ASN A 9 -8.10 -25.69 -58.63
N PRO A 10 -9.35 -25.34 -58.25
CA PRO A 10 -9.84 -25.47 -56.87
C PRO A 10 -9.96 -26.92 -56.36
N ASP A 11 -10.11 -27.88 -57.26
CA ASP A 11 -10.30 -29.30 -56.95
C ASP A 11 -9.02 -30.14 -57.12
N ASP A 12 -7.92 -29.56 -57.61
CA ASP A 12 -6.67 -30.29 -57.80
C ASP A 12 -5.99 -30.59 -56.46
N LYS A 13 -5.82 -31.88 -56.15
CA LYS A 13 -5.25 -32.34 -54.86
C LYS A 13 -3.83 -31.82 -54.64
N THR A 14 -3.01 -31.75 -55.67
CA THR A 14 -1.61 -31.30 -55.57
C THR A 14 -1.54 -29.81 -55.25
N THR A 15 -2.38 -29.02 -55.91
CA THR A 15 -2.51 -27.57 -55.71
C THR A 15 -3.02 -27.27 -54.30
N ARG A 16 -4.08 -27.96 -53.85
CA ARG A 16 -4.60 -27.82 -52.47
C ARG A 16 -3.56 -28.19 -51.41
N ALA A 17 -2.80 -29.27 -51.62
CA ALA A 17 -1.75 -29.70 -50.68
C ALA A 17 -0.59 -28.69 -50.61
N SER A 18 -0.15 -28.18 -51.77
CA SER A 18 0.93 -27.20 -51.87
C SER A 18 0.53 -25.87 -51.21
N ALA A 19 -0.71 -25.42 -51.44
CA ALA A 19 -1.27 -24.25 -50.78
C ALA A 19 -1.32 -24.41 -49.25
N ALA A 20 -1.78 -25.57 -48.76
CA ALA A 20 -1.81 -25.85 -47.33
C ALA A 20 -0.42 -25.84 -46.69
N ALA A 21 0.58 -26.45 -47.34
CA ALA A 21 1.96 -26.44 -46.88
C ALA A 21 2.54 -25.02 -46.84
N PHE A 22 2.26 -24.21 -47.87
CA PHE A 22 2.65 -22.81 -47.90
C PHE A 22 2.03 -22.00 -46.75
N MET A 23 0.72 -22.13 -46.53
CA MET A 23 0.03 -21.45 -45.43
C MET A 23 0.62 -21.83 -44.06
N ASP A 24 0.87 -23.12 -43.83
CA ASP A 24 1.45 -23.60 -42.57
C ASP A 24 2.88 -23.09 -42.35
N GLN A 25 3.68 -23.02 -43.43
CA GLN A 25 5.02 -22.45 -43.39
C GLN A 25 4.99 -20.95 -43.07
N VAL A 26 4.06 -20.18 -43.66
CA VAL A 26 3.91 -18.74 -43.38
C VAL A 26 3.54 -18.52 -41.91
N ILE A 27 2.56 -19.26 -41.38
CA ILE A 27 2.13 -19.20 -39.98
C ILE A 27 3.30 -19.50 -39.03
N THR A 28 4.12 -20.50 -39.36
CA THR A 28 5.24 -20.95 -38.52
C THR A 28 6.42 -19.98 -38.58
N THR A 29 6.73 -19.47 -39.77
CA THR A 29 7.91 -18.62 -40.02
C THR A 29 7.73 -17.19 -39.49
N TYR A 30 6.55 -16.59 -39.70
CA TYR A 30 6.26 -15.22 -39.24
C TYR A 30 5.97 -15.14 -37.74
N GLY A 31 5.59 -16.24 -37.10
CA GLY A 31 5.27 -16.28 -35.69
C GLY A 31 6.46 -16.18 -34.71
N ALA A 32 7.71 -16.19 -35.20
CA ALA A 32 8.92 -16.27 -34.34
C ALA A 32 9.81 -15.01 -34.35
N SER A 33 9.66 -14.11 -35.34
CA SER A 33 10.74 -13.18 -35.68
C SER A 33 10.34 -11.70 -35.83
N VAL A 34 9.05 -11.33 -35.84
CA VAL A 34 8.65 -9.91 -35.95
C VAL A 34 7.49 -9.58 -35.00
N PRO A 35 7.77 -9.30 -33.71
CA PRO A 35 6.77 -8.76 -32.82
C PRO A 35 6.49 -7.32 -33.25
N ARG A 36 5.25 -7.04 -33.69
CA ARG A 36 4.68 -5.70 -34.02
C ARG A 36 4.78 -5.21 -35.48
N ASP A 37 4.71 -6.10 -36.48
CA ASP A 37 4.27 -5.64 -37.79
C ASP A 37 2.74 -5.38 -37.76
N PRO A 38 2.25 -4.15 -38.03
CA PRO A 38 0.83 -3.81 -38.01
C PRO A 38 -0.01 -4.53 -39.08
N TYR A 39 0.60 -5.29 -40.00
CA TYR A 39 -0.08 -6.05 -41.04
C TYR A 39 -0.21 -7.55 -40.72
N ASN A 40 0.28 -7.99 -39.56
CA ASN A 40 0.25 -9.40 -39.16
C ASN A 40 -1.19 -9.94 -39.01
N GLY A 41 -2.11 -9.20 -38.39
CA GLY A 41 -3.50 -9.64 -38.24
C GLY A 41 -4.24 -9.75 -39.58
N THR A 42 -3.95 -8.85 -40.52
CA THR A 42 -4.48 -8.94 -41.89
C THR A 42 -3.98 -10.20 -42.60
N THR A 43 -2.70 -10.52 -42.43
CA THR A 43 -2.10 -11.72 -43.02
C THR A 43 -2.74 -12.99 -42.46
N TYR A 44 -2.91 -13.10 -41.13
CA TYR A 44 -3.57 -14.26 -40.52
C TYR A 44 -5.04 -14.38 -40.91
N ALA A 45 -5.76 -13.26 -41.05
CA ALA A 45 -7.15 -13.27 -41.51
C ALA A 45 -7.27 -13.73 -42.98
N ILE A 46 -6.36 -13.30 -43.86
CA ILE A 46 -6.34 -13.76 -45.26
C ILE A 46 -6.10 -15.27 -45.33
N ILE A 47 -5.12 -15.77 -44.58
CA ILE A 47 -4.80 -17.21 -44.55
C ILE A 47 -5.98 -18.00 -43.95
N ALA A 48 -6.63 -17.48 -42.90
CA ALA A 48 -7.83 -18.06 -42.32
C ALA A 48 -8.99 -18.13 -43.33
N GLU A 49 -9.19 -17.09 -44.14
CA GLU A 49 -10.22 -17.10 -45.19
C GLU A 49 -9.94 -18.20 -46.24
N TRP A 50 -8.68 -18.36 -46.64
CA TRP A 50 -8.29 -19.41 -47.59
C TRP A 50 -8.39 -20.80 -46.99
N SER A 51 -8.03 -20.98 -45.73
CA SER A 51 -8.14 -22.28 -45.07
C SER A 51 -9.59 -22.73 -44.96
N LEU A 52 -10.53 -21.81 -44.72
CA LEU A 52 -11.97 -22.11 -44.73
C LEU A 52 -12.45 -22.55 -46.13
N LYS A 53 -12.02 -21.88 -47.20
CA LYS A 53 -12.34 -22.26 -48.59
C LYS A 53 -11.76 -23.64 -48.97
N LEU A 54 -10.65 -24.01 -48.35
CA LEU A 54 -9.98 -25.30 -48.55
C LEU A 54 -10.45 -26.41 -47.60
N GLU A 55 -11.42 -26.12 -46.72
CA GLU A 55 -11.92 -27.03 -45.69
C GLU A 55 -10.81 -27.51 -44.72
N ARG A 56 -9.82 -26.64 -44.48
CA ARG A 56 -8.69 -26.89 -43.58
C ARG A 56 -8.87 -26.15 -42.26
N GLU A 57 -9.71 -26.72 -41.42
CA GLU A 57 -10.05 -26.18 -40.09
C GLU A 57 -8.83 -26.07 -39.17
N ASP A 58 -7.90 -27.02 -39.26
CA ASP A 58 -6.65 -27.02 -38.49
C ASP A 58 -5.81 -25.76 -38.74
N ILE A 59 -5.76 -25.29 -39.99
CA ILE A 59 -5.01 -24.09 -40.38
C ILE A 59 -5.75 -22.82 -39.91
N TYR A 60 -7.08 -22.80 -39.97
CA TYR A 60 -7.90 -21.70 -39.41
C TYR A 60 -7.57 -21.48 -37.93
N HIS A 61 -7.61 -22.56 -37.15
CA HIS A 61 -7.32 -22.54 -35.72
C HIS A 61 -5.89 -22.07 -35.41
N LYS A 62 -4.89 -22.51 -36.19
CA LYS A 62 -3.51 -22.01 -36.06
C LYS A 62 -3.41 -20.50 -36.35
N CYS A 63 -4.09 -19.99 -37.37
CA CYS A 63 -4.15 -18.55 -37.66
C CYS A 63 -4.77 -17.77 -36.51
N ALA A 64 -5.87 -18.26 -35.95
CA ALA A 64 -6.53 -17.63 -34.81
C ALA A 64 -5.56 -17.48 -33.62
N ARG A 65 -4.86 -18.56 -33.22
CA ARG A 65 -3.85 -18.50 -32.14
C ARG A 65 -2.76 -17.47 -32.39
N LYS A 66 -2.28 -17.39 -33.64
CA LYS A 66 -1.22 -16.44 -34.00
C LYS A 66 -1.72 -15.00 -33.99
N ALA A 67 -2.93 -14.74 -34.50
CA ALA A 67 -3.58 -13.43 -34.42
C ALA A 67 -3.75 -13.00 -32.94
N ILE A 68 -4.18 -13.93 -32.10
CA ILE A 68 -4.35 -13.71 -30.65
C ILE A 68 -3.01 -13.38 -29.98
N SER A 69 -1.98 -14.18 -30.25
CA SER A 69 -0.63 -13.96 -29.72
C SER A 69 -0.04 -12.61 -30.16
N ALA A 70 -0.40 -12.14 -31.36
CA ALA A 70 0.02 -10.84 -31.90
C ALA A 70 -0.83 -9.66 -31.37
N ARG A 71 -1.93 -9.92 -30.65
CA ARG A 71 -2.95 -8.93 -30.23
C ARG A 71 -3.54 -8.13 -31.40
N ASP A 72 -3.58 -8.70 -32.59
CA ASP A 72 -4.15 -8.09 -33.80
C ASP A 72 -5.22 -9.01 -34.40
N CYS A 73 -6.39 -9.01 -33.75
CA CYS A 73 -7.50 -9.89 -34.09
C CYS A 73 -8.60 -9.22 -34.91
N GLN A 74 -8.55 -7.89 -35.08
CA GLN A 74 -9.65 -7.15 -35.71
C GLN A 74 -10.00 -7.67 -37.11
N PRO A 75 -9.03 -7.94 -38.01
CA PRO A 75 -9.34 -8.49 -39.33
C PRO A 75 -9.95 -9.89 -39.26
N LEU A 76 -9.54 -10.70 -38.28
CA LEU A 76 -10.09 -12.03 -38.07
C LEU A 76 -11.53 -11.99 -37.53
N ILE A 77 -11.84 -11.07 -36.61
CA ILE A 77 -13.22 -10.86 -36.12
C ILE A 77 -14.14 -10.42 -37.27
N GLN A 78 -13.68 -9.55 -38.16
CA GLN A 78 -14.42 -9.16 -39.36
C GLN A 78 -14.66 -10.33 -40.30
N LEU A 79 -13.66 -11.20 -40.49
CA LEU A 79 -13.81 -12.45 -41.26
C LEU A 79 -14.89 -13.35 -40.64
N ILE A 80 -14.83 -13.59 -39.33
CA ILE A 80 -15.81 -14.41 -38.61
C ILE A 80 -17.22 -13.84 -38.78
N ALA A 81 -17.39 -12.54 -38.58
CA ALA A 81 -18.70 -11.89 -38.74
C ALA A 81 -19.27 -12.08 -40.15
N ARG A 82 -18.44 -11.90 -41.20
CA ARG A 82 -18.86 -12.13 -42.60
C ARG A 82 -19.34 -13.56 -42.82
N HIS A 83 -18.59 -14.57 -42.35
CA HIS A 83 -18.96 -15.97 -42.53
C HIS A 83 -20.22 -16.35 -41.74
N VAL A 84 -20.32 -15.91 -40.49
CA VAL A 84 -21.47 -16.23 -39.64
C VAL A 84 -22.74 -15.56 -40.16
N ASN A 85 -22.69 -14.30 -40.62
CA ASN A 85 -23.83 -13.64 -41.23
C ASN A 85 -24.27 -14.35 -42.53
N ALA A 86 -23.31 -14.80 -43.36
CA ALA A 86 -23.62 -15.55 -44.58
C ALA A 86 -24.28 -16.91 -44.28
N GLN A 87 -23.88 -17.58 -43.19
CA GLN A 87 -24.42 -18.87 -42.75
C GLN A 87 -25.73 -18.76 -41.96
N SER A 88 -26.20 -17.55 -41.66
CA SER A 88 -27.39 -17.31 -40.81
C SER A 88 -28.70 -17.86 -41.37
N SER A 89 -28.74 -18.16 -42.67
CA SER A 89 -29.90 -18.69 -43.40
C SER A 89 -29.80 -20.18 -43.73
N ASP A 90 -28.64 -20.81 -43.46
CA ASP A 90 -28.34 -22.18 -43.85
C ASP A 90 -28.26 -23.12 -42.63
N ALA A 91 -28.56 -24.41 -42.84
CA ALA A 91 -28.48 -25.46 -41.81
C ALA A 91 -27.03 -25.81 -41.39
N GLU A 92 -26.02 -25.11 -41.91
CA GLU A 92 -24.59 -25.43 -41.80
C GLU A 92 -23.81 -24.57 -40.80
N PHE A 93 -24.48 -23.82 -39.91
CA PHE A 93 -23.78 -23.07 -38.86
C PHE A 93 -22.94 -23.99 -37.97
N LYS A 94 -21.60 -23.89 -38.07
CA LYS A 94 -20.63 -24.75 -37.38
C LYS A 94 -20.57 -24.56 -35.85
N GLY A 95 -21.35 -23.64 -35.29
CA GLY A 95 -21.35 -23.31 -33.87
C GLY A 95 -20.27 -22.29 -33.47
N TRP A 96 -20.48 -21.61 -32.35
CA TRP A 96 -19.55 -20.58 -31.85
C TRP A 96 -18.22 -21.14 -31.36
N ASP A 97 -18.20 -22.38 -30.85
CA ASP A 97 -16.95 -23.04 -30.43
C ASP A 97 -15.98 -23.18 -31.62
N PHE A 98 -16.46 -23.54 -32.81
CA PHE A 98 -15.64 -23.58 -34.01
C PHE A 98 -14.97 -22.22 -34.31
N TRP A 99 -15.75 -21.15 -34.26
CA TRP A 99 -15.26 -19.81 -34.63
C TRP A 99 -14.36 -19.20 -33.57
N LEU A 100 -14.66 -19.42 -32.28
CA LEU A 100 -14.12 -18.60 -31.20
C LEU A 100 -13.32 -19.38 -30.16
N ALA A 101 -13.26 -20.72 -30.17
CA ALA A 101 -12.56 -21.51 -29.14
C ALA A 101 -11.11 -21.06 -28.87
N GLU A 102 -10.38 -20.72 -29.93
CA GLU A 102 -8.98 -20.31 -29.82
C GLU A 102 -8.82 -18.99 -29.05
N PHE A 103 -9.77 -18.06 -29.18
CA PHE A 103 -9.76 -16.85 -28.36
C PHE A 103 -9.86 -17.22 -26.89
N LEU A 104 -10.61 -18.25 -26.55
CA LEU A 104 -10.89 -18.62 -25.15
C LEU A 104 -9.69 -19.28 -24.48
N GLU A 105 -9.01 -20.16 -25.20
CA GLU A 105 -7.87 -20.91 -24.67
C GLU A 105 -6.63 -20.04 -24.52
N TYR A 106 -6.47 -19.03 -25.38
CA TYR A 106 -5.24 -18.24 -25.46
C TYR A 106 -5.38 -16.81 -24.94
N THR A 107 -6.59 -16.29 -24.69
CA THR A 107 -6.77 -15.02 -23.97
C THR A 107 -6.93 -15.27 -22.48
N GLY A 108 -5.87 -15.04 -21.70
CA GLY A 108 -5.96 -14.92 -20.23
C GLY A 108 -6.54 -13.57 -19.75
N ASP A 109 -6.87 -12.68 -20.70
CA ASP A 109 -7.28 -11.30 -20.50
C ASP A 109 -8.78 -11.17 -20.83
N LEU A 110 -9.61 -11.16 -19.79
CA LEU A 110 -11.07 -11.16 -19.92
C LEU A 110 -11.61 -9.84 -20.49
N GLU A 111 -10.95 -8.71 -20.20
CA GLU A 111 -11.33 -7.39 -20.73
C GLU A 111 -11.11 -7.33 -22.24
N TRP A 112 -9.95 -7.80 -22.70
CA TRP A 112 -9.68 -7.84 -24.12
C TRP A 112 -10.63 -8.77 -24.88
N MET A 113 -10.92 -9.94 -24.30
CA MET A 113 -11.88 -10.89 -24.86
C MET A 113 -13.28 -10.28 -25.01
N GLU A 114 -13.73 -9.53 -24.01
CA GLU A 114 -15.04 -8.90 -24.03
C GLU A 114 -15.10 -7.75 -25.06
N THR A 115 -14.01 -7.02 -25.24
CA THR A 115 -13.86 -6.04 -26.33
C THR A 115 -14.00 -6.69 -27.71
N LEU A 116 -13.40 -7.87 -27.92
CA LEU A 116 -13.51 -8.61 -29.17
C LEU A 116 -14.94 -9.11 -29.41
N LEU A 117 -15.60 -9.63 -28.37
CA LEU A 117 -17.00 -10.05 -28.44
C LEU A 117 -17.96 -8.88 -28.69
N GLY A 118 -17.72 -7.72 -28.07
CA GLY A 118 -18.47 -6.49 -28.33
C GLY A 118 -18.34 -6.04 -29.78
N THR A 119 -17.14 -6.11 -30.33
CA THR A 119 -16.89 -5.84 -31.75
C THR A 119 -17.65 -6.83 -32.63
N LEU A 120 -17.55 -8.13 -32.36
CA LEU A 120 -18.27 -9.15 -33.11
C LEU A 120 -19.79 -8.93 -33.08
N LYS A 121 -20.36 -8.65 -31.91
CA LYS A 121 -21.79 -8.32 -31.75
C LYS A 121 -22.21 -7.14 -32.61
N SER A 122 -21.40 -6.09 -32.69
CA SER A 122 -21.70 -4.91 -33.52
C SER A 122 -21.71 -5.21 -35.03
N LEU A 123 -21.11 -6.32 -35.45
CA LEU A 123 -21.00 -6.75 -36.85
C LEU A 123 -22.01 -7.84 -37.23
N ILE A 124 -22.72 -8.43 -36.27
CA ILE A 124 -23.74 -9.45 -36.54
C ILE A 124 -25.05 -8.76 -36.91
N GLU A 125 -25.63 -9.16 -38.04
CA GLU A 125 -26.85 -8.54 -38.59
C GLU A 125 -28.13 -9.21 -38.06
N SER A 126 -28.07 -10.51 -37.74
CA SER A 126 -29.24 -11.28 -37.32
C SER A 126 -29.45 -11.27 -35.81
N ASN A 127 -30.66 -10.92 -35.37
CA ASN A 127 -31.06 -11.01 -33.95
C ASN A 127 -30.98 -12.43 -33.40
N THR A 128 -31.30 -13.46 -34.20
CA THR A 128 -31.22 -14.86 -33.75
C THR A 128 -29.77 -15.30 -33.51
N LEU A 129 -28.83 -14.80 -34.31
CA LEU A 129 -27.40 -15.01 -34.09
C LEU A 129 -26.90 -14.24 -32.87
N LEU A 130 -27.37 -13.02 -32.65
CA LEU A 130 -27.03 -12.25 -31.45
C LEU A 130 -27.52 -12.94 -30.16
N GLU A 131 -28.73 -13.50 -30.18
CA GLU A 131 -29.27 -14.31 -29.08
C GLU A 131 -28.44 -15.58 -28.87
N SER A 132 -28.16 -16.32 -29.95
CA SER A 132 -27.31 -17.52 -29.91
C SER A 132 -25.90 -17.23 -29.37
N LEU A 133 -25.28 -16.14 -29.82
CA LEU A 133 -23.98 -15.69 -29.33
C LEU A 133 -24.02 -15.33 -27.85
N SER A 134 -25.11 -14.70 -27.41
CA SER A 134 -25.28 -14.31 -26.00
C SER A 134 -25.46 -15.54 -25.10
N VAL A 135 -26.21 -16.55 -25.55
CA VAL A 135 -26.34 -17.84 -24.85
C VAL A 135 -24.98 -18.53 -24.76
N TRP A 136 -24.25 -18.62 -25.88
CA TRP A 136 -22.92 -19.21 -25.91
C TRP A 136 -21.94 -18.45 -25.01
N GLN A 137 -21.92 -17.13 -25.07
CA GLN A 137 -21.12 -16.30 -24.18
C GLN A 137 -21.45 -16.59 -22.71
N GLY A 138 -22.72 -16.78 -22.35
CA GLY A 138 -23.11 -17.20 -21.00
C GLY A 138 -22.48 -18.53 -20.58
N THR A 139 -22.58 -19.56 -21.42
CA THR A 139 -21.96 -20.89 -21.13
C THR A 139 -20.44 -20.82 -20.99
N LEU A 140 -19.84 -19.93 -21.77
CA LEU A 140 -18.40 -19.70 -21.77
C LEU A 140 -17.93 -18.95 -20.52
N LEU A 141 -18.65 -17.91 -20.11
CA LEU A 141 -18.36 -17.23 -18.86
C LEU A 141 -18.38 -18.22 -17.69
N SER A 142 -19.36 -19.13 -17.66
CA SER A 142 -19.35 -20.24 -16.68
C SER A 142 -18.10 -21.11 -16.77
N ARG A 143 -17.68 -21.54 -17.96
CA ARG A 143 -16.43 -22.32 -18.12
C ARG A 143 -15.19 -21.54 -17.64
N GLN A 144 -15.07 -20.26 -18.00
CA GLN A 144 -13.95 -19.41 -17.59
C GLN A 144 -13.91 -19.22 -16.07
N LEU A 145 -15.09 -19.07 -15.46
CA LEU A 145 -15.23 -19.07 -14.00
C LEU A 145 -14.67 -20.35 -13.40
N ASP A 146 -14.98 -21.51 -13.96
CA ASP A 146 -14.54 -22.81 -13.44
C ASP A 146 -13.02 -22.98 -13.52
N HIS A 147 -12.37 -22.46 -14.57
CA HIS A 147 -10.94 -22.64 -14.80
C HIS A 147 -10.06 -21.56 -14.13
N LYS A 148 -10.59 -20.35 -13.90
CA LYS A 148 -9.79 -19.26 -13.36
C LYS A 148 -9.57 -19.45 -11.85
N GLN A 149 -8.30 -19.64 -11.49
CA GLN A 149 -7.88 -19.92 -10.11
C GLN A 149 -7.89 -18.68 -9.20
N SER A 150 -7.68 -17.48 -9.76
CA SER A 150 -7.70 -16.23 -8.96
C SER A 150 -8.12 -15.02 -9.79
N PHE A 151 -8.75 -14.04 -9.12
CA PHE A 151 -9.15 -12.75 -9.71
C PHE A 151 -8.33 -11.60 -9.14
N GLY A 152 -7.67 -10.84 -10.01
CA GLY A 152 -6.85 -9.69 -9.65
C GLY A 152 -7.41 -8.37 -10.20
N LEU A 153 -6.68 -7.27 -9.97
CA LEU A 153 -7.04 -5.96 -10.52
C LEU A 153 -7.24 -5.93 -12.04
N PRO A 154 -6.47 -6.65 -12.88
CA PRO A 154 -6.73 -6.67 -14.32
C PRO A 154 -8.12 -7.21 -14.67
N ASP A 155 -8.74 -8.00 -13.79
CA ASP A 155 -10.08 -8.56 -14.02
C ASP A 155 -11.21 -7.59 -13.63
N GLN A 156 -10.88 -6.42 -13.06
CA GLN A 156 -11.86 -5.51 -12.46
C GLN A 156 -12.93 -5.03 -13.46
N ALA A 157 -12.53 -4.56 -14.65
CA ALA A 157 -13.44 -4.03 -15.65
C ALA A 157 -14.48 -5.09 -16.07
N PHE A 158 -13.97 -6.30 -16.35
CA PHE A 158 -14.79 -7.46 -16.68
C PHE A 158 -15.79 -7.81 -15.56
N LEU A 159 -15.34 -7.84 -14.31
CA LEU A 159 -16.22 -8.17 -13.19
C LEU A 159 -17.35 -7.14 -13.01
N TYR A 160 -17.14 -5.85 -13.29
CA TYR A 160 -18.24 -4.88 -13.28
C TYR A 160 -19.27 -5.14 -14.38
N GLN A 161 -18.87 -5.66 -15.53
CA GLN A 161 -19.82 -6.02 -16.58
C GLN A 161 -20.64 -7.24 -16.17
N VAL A 162 -19.99 -8.24 -15.56
CA VAL A 162 -20.69 -9.38 -14.96
C VAL A 162 -21.71 -8.88 -13.94
N PHE A 163 -21.33 -7.98 -13.04
CA PHE A 163 -22.28 -7.35 -12.11
C PHE A 163 -23.38 -6.58 -12.83
N GLY A 164 -23.08 -5.88 -13.92
CA GLY A 164 -24.07 -5.20 -14.76
C GLY A 164 -25.11 -6.15 -15.34
N VAL A 165 -24.70 -7.34 -15.82
CA VAL A 165 -25.62 -8.38 -16.33
C VAL A 165 -26.46 -8.98 -15.21
N ILE A 166 -25.85 -9.24 -14.05
CA ILE A 166 -26.52 -9.77 -12.85
C ILE A 166 -27.59 -8.77 -12.37
N VAL A 167 -27.22 -7.51 -12.23
CA VAL A 167 -28.07 -6.40 -11.75
C VAL A 167 -29.16 -6.04 -12.76
N GLY A 168 -28.86 -6.11 -14.06
CA GLY A 168 -29.82 -5.90 -15.15
C GLY A 168 -30.85 -7.02 -15.31
N GLY A 169 -30.85 -8.04 -14.45
CA GLY A 169 -31.83 -9.14 -14.47
C GLY A 169 -31.73 -10.07 -15.68
N SER A 170 -30.70 -9.90 -16.52
CA SER A 170 -30.51 -10.66 -17.76
C SER A 170 -29.69 -11.95 -17.54
N GLY A 171 -29.13 -12.14 -16.35
CA GLY A 171 -28.40 -13.36 -15.96
C GLY A 171 -29.28 -14.42 -15.31
N SER A 172 -29.00 -15.70 -15.58
CA SER A 172 -29.57 -16.84 -14.86
C SER A 172 -29.22 -16.76 -13.36
N GLU A 173 -30.17 -17.03 -12.46
CA GLU A 173 -29.94 -17.06 -11.00
C GLU A 173 -28.76 -17.97 -10.61
N MET A 174 -28.60 -19.09 -11.29
CA MET A 174 -27.47 -20.00 -11.08
C MET A 174 -26.12 -19.34 -11.39
N LEU A 175 -26.08 -18.50 -12.44
CA LEU A 175 -24.89 -17.76 -12.85
C LEU A 175 -24.59 -16.63 -11.85
N LYS A 176 -25.64 -15.98 -11.31
CA LYS A 176 -25.49 -14.97 -10.25
C LYS A 176 -24.79 -15.57 -9.02
N SER A 177 -25.33 -16.66 -8.46
CA SER A 177 -24.74 -17.27 -7.26
C SER A 177 -23.30 -17.76 -7.52
N SER A 178 -23.06 -18.46 -8.63
CA SER A 178 -21.74 -19.04 -8.91
C SER A 178 -20.64 -17.97 -9.00
N TRP A 179 -20.90 -16.86 -9.71
CA TRP A 179 -19.92 -15.78 -9.86
C TRP A 179 -19.66 -15.05 -8.55
N ILE A 180 -20.70 -14.75 -7.77
CA ILE A 180 -20.56 -14.02 -6.51
C ILE A 180 -19.67 -14.81 -5.54
N TYR A 181 -19.92 -16.11 -5.37
CA TYR A 181 -19.10 -16.97 -4.52
C TYR A 181 -17.68 -17.12 -5.05
N ALA A 182 -17.50 -17.33 -6.35
CA ALA A 182 -16.16 -17.47 -6.92
C ALA A 182 -15.33 -16.18 -6.79
N ILE A 183 -15.94 -14.99 -6.92
CA ILE A 183 -15.25 -13.72 -6.69
C ILE A 183 -14.80 -13.63 -5.23
N ALA A 184 -15.65 -13.98 -4.28
CA ALA A 184 -15.27 -13.98 -2.86
C ALA A 184 -14.15 -14.99 -2.55
N GLU A 185 -14.31 -16.22 -3.04
CA GLU A 185 -13.41 -17.34 -2.79
C GLU A 185 -12.06 -17.22 -3.52
N ARG A 186 -12.00 -16.55 -4.68
CA ARG A 186 -10.80 -16.51 -5.53
C ARG A 186 -10.28 -15.10 -5.80
N GLY A 187 -10.98 -14.07 -5.35
CA GLY A 187 -10.55 -12.68 -5.42
C GLY A 187 -9.33 -12.40 -4.54
N HIS A 188 -8.39 -11.63 -5.09
CA HIS A 188 -7.27 -11.04 -4.36
C HIS A 188 -7.75 -9.88 -3.49
N LYS A 189 -7.12 -9.71 -2.32
CA LYS A 189 -7.48 -8.70 -1.29
C LYS A 189 -7.73 -7.30 -1.87
N HIS A 190 -6.85 -6.84 -2.76
CA HIS A 190 -6.94 -5.50 -3.36
C HIS A 190 -8.15 -5.32 -4.27
N LEU A 191 -8.42 -6.32 -5.12
CA LEU A 191 -9.61 -6.35 -5.97
C LEU A 191 -10.88 -6.37 -5.12
N LEU A 192 -10.90 -7.20 -4.07
CA LEU A 192 -12.05 -7.33 -3.17
C LEU A 192 -12.36 -6.01 -2.46
N TYR A 193 -11.36 -5.29 -1.93
CA TYR A 193 -11.58 -3.95 -1.39
C TYR A 193 -12.22 -3.02 -2.41
N ARG A 194 -11.71 -3.02 -3.65
CA ARG A 194 -12.21 -2.11 -4.68
C ARG A 194 -13.66 -2.42 -5.05
N ILE A 195 -13.96 -3.68 -5.33
CA ILE A 195 -15.31 -4.15 -5.67
C ILE A 195 -16.28 -3.84 -4.53
N LEU A 196 -15.96 -4.23 -3.29
CA LEU A 196 -16.85 -4.03 -2.15
C LEU A 196 -17.10 -2.56 -1.84
N ILE A 197 -16.06 -1.72 -1.88
CA ILE A 197 -16.22 -0.27 -1.70
C ILE A 197 -17.15 0.31 -2.77
N ASP A 198 -16.98 -0.10 -4.03
CA ASP A 198 -17.80 0.43 -5.11
C ASP A 198 -19.24 -0.08 -5.01
N LEU A 199 -19.46 -1.37 -4.75
CA LEU A 199 -20.79 -1.96 -4.51
C LEU A 199 -21.52 -1.28 -3.33
N LEU A 200 -20.85 -1.14 -2.18
CA LEU A 200 -21.42 -0.51 -0.99
C LEU A 200 -21.64 0.99 -1.18
N ARG A 201 -21.04 1.64 -2.18
CA ARG A 201 -21.28 3.06 -2.49
C ARG A 201 -22.38 3.29 -3.51
N GLN A 202 -22.76 2.28 -4.28
CA GLN A 202 -23.86 2.43 -5.24
C GLN A 202 -25.16 2.84 -4.51
N ARG A 203 -25.77 3.92 -5.00
CA ARG A 203 -27.08 4.41 -4.56
C ARG A 203 -27.95 4.62 -5.80
N PRO A 204 -28.36 3.55 -6.49
CA PRO A 204 -29.22 3.71 -7.65
C PRO A 204 -30.57 4.25 -7.19
N ASN A 205 -31.18 5.12 -8.00
CA ASN A 205 -32.53 5.66 -7.71
C ASN A 205 -33.63 4.57 -7.75
N ASN A 206 -33.31 3.39 -8.26
CA ASN A 206 -34.20 2.25 -8.33
C ASN A 206 -33.99 1.33 -7.10
N PRO A 207 -35.01 1.16 -6.24
CA PRO A 207 -34.91 0.34 -5.03
C PRO A 207 -34.57 -1.13 -5.29
N THR A 208 -35.04 -1.69 -6.41
CA THR A 208 -34.75 -3.08 -6.78
C THR A 208 -33.27 -3.27 -7.12
N LEU A 209 -32.69 -2.31 -7.86
CA LEU A 209 -31.26 -2.34 -8.17
C LEU A 209 -30.42 -2.16 -6.91
N GLU A 210 -30.86 -1.28 -5.99
CA GLU A 210 -30.17 -1.09 -4.71
C GLU A 210 -30.16 -2.38 -3.89
N ALA A 211 -31.29 -3.09 -3.81
CA ALA A 211 -31.38 -4.39 -3.15
C ALA A 211 -30.41 -5.40 -3.78
N THR A 212 -30.36 -5.50 -5.11
CA THR A 212 -29.44 -6.45 -5.77
C THR A 212 -27.97 -6.13 -5.52
N TYR A 213 -27.56 -4.85 -5.58
CA TYR A 213 -26.19 -4.47 -5.21
C TYR A 213 -25.85 -4.81 -3.76
N LYS A 214 -26.82 -4.61 -2.87
CA LYS A 214 -26.68 -4.93 -1.45
C LYS A 214 -26.52 -6.44 -1.22
N ASP A 215 -27.33 -7.26 -1.89
CA ASP A 215 -27.28 -8.72 -1.77
C ASP A 215 -25.94 -9.28 -2.28
N ILE A 216 -25.48 -8.81 -3.44
CA ILE A 216 -24.15 -9.16 -3.98
C ILE A 216 -23.05 -8.74 -2.99
N GLY A 217 -23.11 -7.50 -2.50
CA GLY A 217 -22.15 -6.97 -1.56
C GLY A 217 -22.09 -7.76 -0.25
N ASP A 218 -23.25 -8.15 0.31
CA ASP A 218 -23.34 -8.91 1.56
C ASP A 218 -22.68 -10.28 1.43
N VAL A 219 -22.96 -11.02 0.35
CA VAL A 219 -22.34 -12.33 0.11
C VAL A 219 -20.83 -12.19 -0.05
N ILE A 220 -20.35 -11.30 -0.92
CA ILE A 220 -18.90 -11.12 -1.13
C ILE A 220 -18.22 -10.71 0.17
N LEU A 221 -18.82 -9.78 0.92
CA LEU A 221 -18.25 -9.25 2.16
C LEU A 221 -18.08 -10.36 3.20
N ARG A 222 -19.12 -11.16 3.45
CA ARG A 222 -19.11 -12.25 4.45
C ARG A 222 -18.13 -13.35 4.11
N GLU A 223 -18.18 -13.84 2.87
CA GLU A 223 -17.34 -14.95 2.42
C GLU A 223 -15.86 -14.55 2.30
N SER A 224 -15.57 -13.25 2.19
CA SER A 224 -14.21 -12.74 2.03
C SER A 224 -13.55 -12.26 3.33
N ILE A 225 -14.20 -12.32 4.49
CA ILE A 225 -13.67 -11.80 5.77
C ILE A 225 -12.22 -12.21 6.02
N PRO A 226 -11.83 -13.51 5.92
CA PRO A 226 -10.46 -13.93 6.21
C PRO A 226 -9.41 -13.24 5.33
N LYS A 227 -9.77 -12.93 4.08
CA LYS A 227 -8.88 -12.27 3.12
C LYS A 227 -8.88 -10.76 3.22
N LEU A 228 -9.96 -10.17 3.74
CA LEU A 228 -10.11 -8.72 3.88
C LEU A 228 -9.44 -8.20 5.15
N CYS A 229 -9.13 -9.07 6.11
CA CYS A 229 -8.42 -8.70 7.31
C CYS A 229 -6.99 -8.22 7.00
N LEU A 230 -6.56 -7.19 7.72
CA LEU A 230 -5.20 -6.68 7.62
C LEU A 230 -4.22 -7.55 8.39
N GLU A 231 -3.00 -7.59 7.87
CA GLU A 231 -1.81 -8.16 8.47
C GLU A 231 -0.71 -7.09 8.55
N MET A 232 0.36 -7.37 9.30
CA MET A 232 1.49 -6.44 9.42
C MET A 232 2.19 -6.19 8.06
N SER A 233 2.15 -7.16 7.15
CA SER A 233 2.68 -7.10 5.77
C SER A 233 1.91 -6.16 4.85
N ASP A 234 0.66 -5.80 5.21
CA ASP A 234 -0.20 -4.91 4.41
C ASP A 234 0.16 -3.43 4.58
N PHE A 235 0.99 -3.10 5.57
CA PHE A 235 1.55 -1.78 5.76
C PHE A 235 2.81 -1.62 4.90
N PRO A 236 2.95 -0.50 4.14
CA PRO A 236 4.09 -0.35 3.24
C PRO A 236 5.39 -0.27 4.05
N ILE A 237 6.28 -1.23 3.79
CA ILE A 237 7.64 -1.26 4.34
C ILE A 237 8.52 -0.42 3.42
N GLY A 238 9.05 0.68 3.94
CA GLY A 238 9.93 1.56 3.19
C GLY A 238 11.37 1.07 3.30
N TYR A 239 11.97 0.62 2.20
CA TYR A 239 13.43 0.67 2.10
C TYR A 239 13.82 2.15 2.07
N ALA A 240 14.20 2.68 3.23
CA ALA A 240 14.62 4.07 3.45
C ALA A 240 16.01 4.39 2.84
N ASN A 241 16.26 3.97 1.60
CA ASN A 241 17.46 4.33 0.85
C ASN A 241 17.03 4.97 -0.48
N THR A 242 16.72 6.28 -0.47
CA THR A 242 17.07 7.20 -1.59
C THR A 242 16.58 8.64 -1.41
N TYR A 243 15.72 8.97 -0.43
CA TYR A 243 15.31 10.36 -0.24
C TYR A 243 15.90 10.96 1.04
N SER A 244 16.93 11.78 0.80
CA SER A 244 17.53 12.76 1.71
C SER A 244 16.51 13.40 2.66
N TRP A 245 16.78 13.30 3.96
CA TRP A 245 16.03 13.87 5.08
C TRP A 245 15.98 15.41 5.14
N ASN A 246 16.39 16.10 4.08
CA ASN A 246 16.42 17.56 4.01
C ASN A 246 15.36 18.17 3.06
N ALA A 247 14.42 17.37 2.52
CA ALA A 247 13.30 17.93 1.78
C ALA A 247 12.23 18.48 2.76
N PRO A 248 11.81 19.75 2.62
CA PRO A 248 10.74 20.31 3.44
C PRO A 248 9.47 19.45 3.28
N ILE A 249 8.91 19.01 4.41
CA ILE A 249 7.59 18.38 4.51
C ILE A 249 6.56 19.48 4.23
N ASN A 250 6.42 19.87 2.97
CA ASN A 250 5.44 20.83 2.50
C ASN A 250 4.94 20.39 1.14
N THR A 251 4.31 19.23 1.09
CA THR A 251 3.15 18.97 0.22
C THR A 251 2.50 17.67 0.67
N ALA A 252 1.18 17.71 0.79
CA ALA A 252 0.29 16.59 1.03
C ALA A 252 0.30 15.57 -0.14
N THR A 253 1.45 14.97 -0.44
CA THR A 253 1.51 13.83 -1.34
C THR A 253 1.01 12.62 -0.58
N LYS A 254 -0.31 12.37 -0.71
CA LYS A 254 -0.93 11.09 -0.39
C LYS A 254 -0.01 9.98 -0.90
N PRO A 255 0.48 9.05 -0.05
CA PRO A 255 1.13 7.85 -0.56
C PRO A 255 0.17 7.23 -1.57
N ALA A 256 0.66 6.92 -2.78
CA ALA A 256 -0.15 6.51 -3.93
C ALA A 256 -1.30 5.62 -3.46
N ALA A 257 -2.53 6.15 -3.54
CA ALA A 257 -3.71 5.59 -2.89
C ALA A 257 -4.03 4.15 -3.34
N ASP A 258 -3.43 3.72 -4.44
CA ASP A 258 -3.63 2.40 -5.00
C ASP A 258 -2.79 1.31 -4.33
N GLY A 259 -1.68 1.63 -3.65
CA GLY A 259 -0.80 0.61 -3.02
C GLY A 259 -1.05 0.33 -1.54
N ASN A 260 -1.79 1.19 -0.83
CA ASN A 260 -1.94 1.10 0.63
C ASN A 260 -3.18 0.29 1.03
N HIS A 261 -3.00 -1.00 1.34
CA HIS A 261 -4.07 -1.89 1.79
C HIS A 261 -4.75 -1.39 3.06
N ALA A 262 -4.00 -0.82 4.02
CA ALA A 262 -4.57 -0.28 5.26
C ALA A 262 -5.55 0.87 5.01
N ALA A 263 -5.25 1.75 4.05
CA ALA A 263 -6.16 2.84 3.70
C ALA A 263 -7.45 2.34 3.03
N LYS A 264 -7.34 1.32 2.16
CA LYS A 264 -8.50 0.69 1.50
C LYS A 264 -9.36 -0.08 2.49
N PHE A 265 -8.73 -0.79 3.41
CA PHE A 265 -9.40 -1.47 4.51
C PHE A 265 -10.23 -0.50 5.36
N LEU A 266 -9.65 0.61 5.82
CA LEU A 266 -10.39 1.60 6.61
C LEU A 266 -11.55 2.21 5.83
N LYS A 267 -11.37 2.46 4.53
CA LYS A 267 -12.44 2.92 3.65
C LYS A 267 -13.57 1.89 3.51
N LEU A 268 -13.25 0.60 3.46
CA LEU A 268 -14.24 -0.48 3.48
C LEU A 268 -14.99 -0.51 4.82
N VAL A 269 -14.27 -0.47 5.94
CA VAL A 269 -14.85 -0.45 7.30
C VAL A 269 -15.82 0.72 7.47
N ASP A 270 -15.43 1.91 7.02
CA ASP A 270 -16.28 3.11 7.03
C ASP A 270 -17.57 2.89 6.22
N CYS A 271 -17.45 2.39 4.99
CA CYS A 271 -18.61 2.05 4.15
C CYS A 271 -19.50 0.96 4.78
N CYS A 272 -18.92 -0.02 5.49
CA CYS A 272 -19.69 -1.03 6.21
C CYS A 272 -20.54 -0.40 7.33
N PHE A 273 -19.98 0.53 8.12
CA PHE A 273 -20.74 1.25 9.15
C PHE A 273 -21.85 2.10 8.53
N GLU A 274 -21.56 2.88 7.47
CA GLU A 274 -22.54 3.70 6.75
C GLU A 274 -23.74 2.89 6.22
N ARG A 275 -23.53 1.61 5.88
CA ARG A 275 -24.53 0.73 5.29
C ARG A 275 -25.19 -0.24 6.27
N GLY A 276 -24.91 -0.11 7.56
CA GLY A 276 -25.52 -0.93 8.61
C GLY A 276 -24.89 -2.32 8.78
N TYR A 277 -23.70 -2.56 8.22
CA TYR A 277 -22.90 -3.77 8.43
C TYR A 277 -21.97 -3.65 9.64
N GLY A 278 -22.43 -3.00 10.71
CA GLY A 278 -21.59 -2.66 11.87
C GLY A 278 -20.95 -3.86 12.56
N SER A 279 -21.66 -5.00 12.62
CA SER A 279 -21.11 -6.24 13.19
C SER A 279 -19.94 -6.79 12.37
N ILE A 280 -20.07 -6.83 11.04
CA ILE A 280 -19.01 -7.27 10.13
C ILE A 280 -17.83 -6.29 10.14
N ALA A 281 -18.11 -4.98 10.18
CA ALA A 281 -17.08 -3.96 10.29
C ALA A 281 -16.23 -4.14 11.55
N MET A 282 -16.88 -4.44 12.69
CA MET A 282 -16.19 -4.73 13.94
C MET A 282 -15.40 -6.04 13.88
N GLU A 283 -15.98 -7.12 13.32
CA GLU A 283 -15.28 -8.38 13.13
C GLU A 283 -14.01 -8.22 12.26
N LEU A 284 -14.11 -7.46 11.17
CA LEU A 284 -12.97 -7.12 10.32
C LEU A 284 -11.91 -6.35 11.10
N MET A 285 -12.30 -5.33 11.87
CA MET A 285 -11.38 -4.53 12.69
C MET A 285 -10.68 -5.37 13.75
N GLU A 286 -11.41 -6.19 14.50
CA GLU A 286 -10.87 -6.97 15.62
C GLU A 286 -9.98 -8.12 15.15
N THR A 287 -10.39 -8.83 14.09
CA THR A 287 -9.58 -9.87 13.46
C THR A 287 -8.29 -9.28 12.89
N SER A 288 -8.39 -8.13 12.20
CA SER A 288 -7.22 -7.39 11.72
C SER A 288 -6.28 -6.98 12.86
N CYS A 289 -6.82 -6.47 13.97
CA CYS A 289 -6.00 -6.13 15.13
C CYS A 289 -5.27 -7.35 15.70
N THR A 290 -5.95 -8.48 15.77
CA THR A 290 -5.37 -9.76 16.23
C THR A 290 -4.26 -10.22 15.31
N ASN A 291 -4.47 -10.19 13.99
CA ASN A 291 -3.49 -10.57 12.98
C ASN A 291 -2.25 -9.67 13.03
N ILE A 292 -2.43 -8.35 13.15
CA ILE A 292 -1.32 -7.39 13.24
C ILE A 292 -0.52 -7.61 14.54
N LEU A 293 -1.19 -7.81 15.67
CA LEU A 293 -0.53 -8.06 16.97
C LEU A 293 0.20 -9.40 17.02
N SER A 294 -0.32 -10.41 16.32
CA SER A 294 0.29 -11.75 16.25
C SER A 294 1.41 -11.83 15.21
N GLY A 295 1.43 -10.90 14.23
CA GLY A 295 2.46 -10.78 13.23
C GLY A 295 3.81 -10.37 13.85
N HIS A 296 4.90 -10.83 13.24
CA HIS A 296 6.24 -10.35 13.60
C HIS A 296 6.36 -8.87 13.22
N LEU A 297 6.36 -8.00 14.22
CA LEU A 297 6.58 -6.57 14.02
C LEU A 297 7.95 -6.36 13.36
N PRO A 298 8.05 -5.81 12.13
CA PRO A 298 9.32 -5.55 11.48
C PRO A 298 10.22 -4.68 12.35
N ARG A 299 11.55 -4.84 12.20
CA ARG A 299 12.53 -4.05 12.97
C ARG A 299 12.25 -2.55 12.80
N LYS A 300 12.27 -1.82 13.92
CA LYS A 300 11.90 -0.39 14.06
C LYS A 300 12.50 0.53 12.99
N GLU A 301 13.68 0.18 12.50
CA GLU A 301 14.47 0.96 11.54
C GLU A 301 13.95 0.88 10.09
N SER A 302 13.04 -0.05 9.78
CA SER A 302 12.61 -0.35 8.40
C SER A 302 11.20 0.13 8.04
N MET A 303 10.45 0.69 8.98
CA MET A 303 9.03 0.98 8.78
C MET A 303 8.73 2.46 8.65
N GLN A 304 7.93 2.81 7.65
CA GLN A 304 7.43 4.19 7.49
C GLN A 304 6.43 4.51 8.61
N THR A 305 6.55 5.70 9.19
CA THR A 305 5.69 6.10 10.31
C THR A 305 4.37 6.70 9.84
N GLU A 306 4.36 7.25 8.63
CA GLU A 306 3.25 7.96 8.01
C GLU A 306 2.00 7.08 7.78
N PRO A 307 2.10 5.85 7.24
CA PRO A 307 0.94 4.98 7.09
C PRO A 307 0.35 4.54 8.44
N MET A 308 1.18 4.42 9.49
CA MET A 308 0.70 4.07 10.84
C MET A 308 -0.03 5.25 11.47
N GLN A 309 0.53 6.46 11.35
CA GLN A 309 -0.13 7.68 11.80
C GLN A 309 -1.48 7.85 11.10
N TYR A 310 -1.52 7.64 9.78
CA TYR A 310 -2.76 7.66 9.01
C TYR A 310 -3.75 6.60 9.54
N PHE A 311 -3.33 5.35 9.68
CA PHE A 311 -4.19 4.26 10.15
C PHE A 311 -4.80 4.58 11.53
N LEU A 312 -3.98 5.01 12.49
CA LEU A 312 -4.46 5.38 13.83
C LEU A 312 -5.44 6.56 13.75
N ARG A 313 -5.08 7.65 13.07
CA ARG A 313 -5.95 8.83 12.97
C ARG A 313 -7.30 8.50 12.32
N GLU A 314 -7.28 7.83 11.17
CA GLU A 314 -8.50 7.53 10.42
C GLU A 314 -9.38 6.52 11.17
N THR A 315 -8.80 5.54 11.88
CA THR A 315 -9.59 4.64 12.74
C THR A 315 -10.35 5.44 13.81
N CYS A 316 -9.70 6.46 14.40
CA CYS A 316 -10.36 7.37 15.34
C CYS A 316 -11.51 8.14 14.71
N THR A 317 -11.28 8.73 13.54
CA THR A 317 -12.31 9.48 12.82
C THR A 317 -13.52 8.61 12.50
N ILE A 318 -13.31 7.40 11.98
CA ILE A 318 -14.40 6.46 11.66
C ILE A 318 -15.19 6.10 12.91
N PHE A 319 -14.52 5.69 13.99
CA PHE A 319 -15.19 5.25 15.22
C PHE A 319 -16.01 6.37 15.85
N LEU A 320 -15.50 7.61 15.84
CA LEU A 320 -16.26 8.76 16.32
C LEU A 320 -17.47 9.08 15.44
N ASN A 321 -17.28 9.13 14.12
CA ASN A 321 -18.35 9.48 13.18
C ASN A 321 -19.54 8.52 13.30
N HIS A 322 -19.26 7.24 13.62
CA HIS A 322 -20.27 6.19 13.76
C HIS A 322 -20.65 5.89 15.23
N ASN A 323 -20.16 6.66 16.20
CA ASN A 323 -20.39 6.46 17.65
C ASN A 323 -20.04 5.03 18.14
N ILE A 324 -18.97 4.45 17.61
CA ILE A 324 -18.52 3.09 17.94
C ILE A 324 -17.52 3.12 19.09
N PRO A 325 -17.74 2.36 20.17
CA PRO A 325 -16.77 2.25 21.25
C PRO A 325 -15.55 1.42 20.82
N PHE A 326 -14.37 1.81 21.31
CA PHE A 326 -13.15 1.05 21.08
C PHE A 326 -13.11 -0.22 21.93
N SER A 327 -13.01 -1.37 21.28
CA SER A 327 -12.87 -2.65 21.95
C SER A 327 -11.46 -2.84 22.55
N PRO A 328 -11.29 -3.75 23.53
CA PRO A 328 -10.00 -3.95 24.21
C PRO A 328 -8.84 -4.28 23.25
N ILE A 329 -9.09 -5.10 22.23
CA ILE A 329 -8.07 -5.50 21.26
C ILE A 329 -7.59 -4.32 20.39
N ILE A 330 -8.51 -3.43 20.00
CA ILE A 330 -8.16 -2.22 19.26
C ILE A 330 -7.31 -1.30 20.14
N LYS A 331 -7.69 -1.09 21.41
CA LYS A 331 -6.89 -0.31 22.37
C LYS A 331 -5.50 -0.91 22.59
N GLN A 332 -5.39 -2.24 22.58
CA GLN A 332 -4.10 -2.94 22.70
C GLN A 332 -3.22 -2.72 21.48
N LEU A 333 -3.77 -2.86 20.26
CA LEU A 333 -3.05 -2.57 19.01
C LEU A 333 -2.55 -1.13 19.01
N TRP A 334 -3.39 -0.17 19.36
CA TRP A 334 -3.01 1.24 19.45
C TRP A 334 -1.81 1.47 20.36
N LYS A 335 -1.84 0.91 21.57
CA LYS A 335 -0.73 1.01 22.52
C LYS A 335 0.54 0.36 21.98
N ALA A 336 0.43 -0.77 21.30
CA ALA A 336 1.56 -1.45 20.67
C ALA A 336 2.16 -0.61 19.53
N LEU A 337 1.33 -0.12 18.61
CA LEU A 337 1.79 0.70 17.48
C LEU A 337 2.44 2.01 17.94
N LEU A 338 1.85 2.67 18.95
CA LEU A 338 2.42 3.88 19.56
C LEU A 338 3.80 3.59 20.17
N ARG A 339 3.94 2.52 20.96
CA ARG A 339 5.19 2.18 21.66
C ARG A 339 6.29 1.68 20.72
N GLU A 340 5.94 0.84 19.76
CA GLU A 340 6.94 0.16 18.94
C GLU A 340 7.40 1.02 17.77
N TYR A 341 6.52 1.84 17.18
CA TYR A 341 6.83 2.54 15.93
C TYR A 341 6.82 4.06 16.03
N LEU A 342 6.02 4.65 16.91
CA LEU A 342 5.99 6.11 17.07
C LEU A 342 6.95 6.59 18.16
N TRP A 343 7.14 5.77 19.19
CA TRP A 343 8.13 5.92 20.28
C TRP A 343 9.49 5.26 19.95
N MET A 344 9.92 5.25 18.68
CA MET A 344 11.21 4.64 18.30
C MET A 344 12.34 5.11 19.23
N CYS A 345 12.84 4.19 20.05
CA CYS A 345 13.82 4.44 21.13
C CYS A 345 13.41 5.57 22.06
N ASP A 346 12.85 5.23 23.23
CA ASP A 346 12.60 6.18 24.33
C ASP A 346 13.87 7.03 24.56
N PRO A 347 13.87 8.31 24.13
CA PRO A 347 15.07 9.11 24.23
C PRO A 347 15.29 9.32 25.72
N THR A 348 16.32 8.67 26.28
CA THR A 348 16.69 8.86 27.67
C THR A 348 17.45 10.19 27.80
N PRO A 349 17.07 11.06 28.75
CA PRO A 349 17.84 12.26 29.03
C PRO A 349 19.29 11.88 29.35
N PRO A 350 20.29 12.52 28.72
CA PRO A 350 21.67 12.22 29.03
C PRO A 350 21.96 12.62 30.48
N GLN A 351 22.76 11.81 31.16
CA GLN A 351 23.19 12.11 32.52
C GLN A 351 24.36 13.11 32.48
N GLN A 352 24.24 14.20 33.23
CA GLN A 352 25.37 15.09 33.46
C GLN A 352 26.30 14.48 34.51
N LEU A 353 27.54 14.22 34.13
CA LEU A 353 28.58 13.75 35.05
C LEU A 353 29.07 14.91 35.92
N SER A 354 29.53 14.60 37.14
CA SER A 354 29.96 15.62 38.10
C SER A 354 31.29 16.27 37.70
N GLY A 355 31.38 17.59 37.87
CA GLY A 355 32.61 18.35 37.62
C GLY A 355 33.11 18.24 36.17
N LEU A 356 34.33 17.74 36.01
CA LEU A 356 35.00 17.50 34.72
C LEU A 356 34.97 16.02 34.30
N ALA A 357 34.11 15.18 34.89
CA ALA A 357 34.06 13.77 34.53
C ALA A 357 33.48 13.56 33.11
N HIS A 358 34.02 12.55 32.43
CA HIS A 358 33.66 12.09 31.08
C HIS A 358 33.50 10.57 31.07
N ARG A 359 32.80 10.01 30.07
CA ARG A 359 32.62 8.54 30.00
C ARG A 359 33.96 7.86 29.66
N PRO A 360 34.28 6.71 30.27
CA PRO A 360 35.46 5.93 29.88
C PRO A 360 35.35 5.49 28.41
N ARG A 361 36.50 5.36 27.73
CA ARG A 361 36.60 4.97 26.33
C ARG A 361 37.12 3.54 26.17
N GLY A 362 37.99 3.08 27.06
CA GLY A 362 38.62 1.76 27.01
C GLY A 362 39.29 1.45 25.66
N CYS A 363 39.64 0.19 25.44
CA CYS A 363 39.93 -0.36 24.10
C CYS A 363 39.62 -1.87 24.07
N GLN A 364 39.85 -2.53 22.92
CA GLN A 364 39.62 -3.98 22.79
C GLN A 364 40.58 -4.82 23.63
N SER A 365 41.67 -4.24 24.14
CA SER A 365 42.61 -4.90 25.04
C SER A 365 42.33 -4.50 26.49
N PRO A 366 41.87 -5.42 27.36
CA PRO A 366 41.59 -5.13 28.76
C PRO A 366 42.85 -4.81 29.58
N SER A 367 44.04 -5.14 29.09
CA SER A 367 45.34 -4.89 29.72
C SER A 367 46.08 -3.66 29.16
N CYS A 368 45.43 -2.84 28.32
CA CYS A 368 46.05 -1.63 27.79
C CYS A 368 46.22 -0.56 28.88
N ALA A 369 47.44 -0.44 29.41
CA ALA A 369 47.78 0.52 30.47
C ALA A 369 47.47 1.98 30.08
N ASP A 370 47.66 2.36 28.81
CA ASP A 370 47.37 3.71 28.33
C ASP A 370 45.88 4.03 28.38
N CYS A 371 45.03 3.10 27.95
CA CYS A 371 43.58 3.28 28.00
C CYS A 371 43.05 3.23 29.44
N GLN A 372 43.63 2.41 30.31
CA GLN A 372 43.27 2.41 31.74
C GLN A 372 43.62 3.75 32.40
N SER A 373 44.81 4.29 32.10
CA SER A 373 45.24 5.60 32.59
C SER A 373 44.37 6.72 32.02
N LEU A 374 44.02 6.66 30.73
CA LEU A 374 43.08 7.58 30.11
C LEU A 374 41.70 7.50 30.78
N ASP A 375 41.17 6.30 31.01
CA ASP A 375 39.85 6.12 31.61
C ASP A 375 39.82 6.67 33.04
N ALA A 376 40.88 6.43 33.84
CA ALA A 376 41.03 7.01 35.17
C ALA A 376 41.02 8.55 35.12
N PHE A 377 41.73 9.14 34.15
CA PHE A 377 41.66 10.58 33.90
C PHE A 377 40.26 11.03 33.52
N LEU A 378 39.59 10.34 32.59
CA LEU A 378 38.27 10.74 32.08
C LEU A 378 37.22 10.73 33.20
N VAL A 379 37.18 9.70 34.04
CA VAL A 379 36.20 9.62 35.14
C VAL A 379 36.50 10.58 36.29
N SER A 380 37.72 11.11 36.39
CA SER A 380 38.08 12.06 37.45
C SER A 380 37.29 13.37 37.32
N PRO A 381 36.59 13.83 38.39
CA PRO A 381 35.81 15.05 38.35
C PRO A 381 36.65 16.33 38.46
N THR A 382 37.92 16.22 38.86
CA THR A 382 38.81 17.35 39.15
C THR A 382 39.98 17.47 38.19
N GLU A 383 40.45 16.36 37.63
CA GLU A 383 41.57 16.39 36.69
C GLU A 383 41.16 17.01 35.37
N ARG A 384 41.95 18.01 34.92
CA ARG A 384 41.69 18.79 33.71
C ARG A 384 42.56 18.41 32.53
N VAL A 385 43.80 18.02 32.79
CA VAL A 385 44.83 17.74 31.78
C VAL A 385 45.38 16.34 32.00
N PHE A 386 45.52 15.59 30.91
CA PHE A 386 46.18 14.31 30.86
C PHE A 386 47.40 14.41 29.94
N GLU A 387 48.52 13.88 30.40
CA GLU A 387 49.78 13.86 29.66
C GLU A 387 50.24 12.42 29.46
N LEU A 388 50.49 12.06 28.20
CA LEU A 388 51.08 10.77 27.86
C LEU A 388 52.39 10.97 27.09
N GLN A 389 53.49 10.65 27.74
CA GLN A 389 54.80 10.57 27.11
C GLN A 389 54.99 9.17 26.50
N ALA A 390 54.84 9.05 25.18
CA ALA A 390 54.95 7.78 24.49
C ALA A 390 55.37 7.93 23.02
N PRO A 391 55.89 6.86 22.37
CA PRO A 391 56.10 6.82 20.93
C PRO A 391 54.81 7.11 20.14
N GLN A 392 54.95 7.61 18.92
CA GLN A 392 53.85 8.08 18.07
C GLN A 392 52.66 7.10 18.01
N LYS A 393 52.89 5.80 17.73
CA LYS A 393 51.82 4.79 17.64
C LYS A 393 50.92 4.71 18.89
N ARG A 394 51.49 4.87 20.09
CA ARG A 394 50.74 4.84 21.35
C ARG A 394 49.95 6.13 21.56
N ARG A 395 50.52 7.27 21.17
CA ARG A 395 49.82 8.57 21.21
C ARG A 395 48.63 8.59 20.24
N GLU A 396 48.82 8.12 19.01
CA GLU A 396 47.76 7.98 18.01
C GLU A 396 46.66 7.01 18.49
N HIS A 397 47.04 5.90 19.13
CA HIS A 397 46.08 4.97 19.74
C HIS A 397 45.16 5.67 20.75
N VAL A 398 45.72 6.45 21.68
CA VAL A 398 44.96 7.19 22.69
C VAL A 398 44.13 8.30 22.05
N GLU A 399 44.71 9.06 21.12
CA GLU A 399 44.00 10.13 20.39
C GLU A 399 42.78 9.57 19.63
N TYR A 400 42.91 8.40 19.01
CA TYR A 400 41.81 7.73 18.29
C TYR A 400 40.63 7.35 19.20
N ARG A 401 40.85 7.18 20.51
CA ARG A 401 39.77 6.89 21.48
C ARG A 401 38.98 8.13 21.87
N LEU A 402 39.47 9.32 21.56
CA LEU A 402 38.87 10.59 21.96
C LEU A 402 37.96 11.14 20.87
N THR A 403 36.77 11.58 21.28
CA THR A 403 35.82 12.21 20.37
C THR A 403 36.34 13.60 19.98
N ARG A 404 36.52 13.85 18.68
CA ARG A 404 36.96 15.15 18.16
C ARG A 404 35.99 16.26 18.62
N GLY A 405 36.54 17.37 19.11
CA GLY A 405 35.75 18.52 19.56
C GLY A 405 35.29 18.47 21.02
N THR A 406 35.34 17.31 21.67
CA THR A 406 35.08 17.17 23.13
C THR A 406 36.31 17.50 23.98
N PHE A 407 37.50 17.35 23.40
CA PHE A 407 38.79 17.59 24.07
C PHE A 407 39.64 18.55 23.23
N ARG A 408 40.53 19.31 23.89
CA ARG A 408 41.65 19.97 23.22
C ARG A 408 42.83 19.01 23.28
N ILE A 409 43.31 18.61 22.10
CA ILE A 409 44.38 17.63 21.96
C ILE A 409 45.50 18.30 21.18
N HIS A 410 46.71 18.25 21.72
CA HIS A 410 47.91 18.70 21.01
C HIS A 410 49.13 17.88 21.44
N THR A 411 50.18 17.92 20.62
CA THR A 411 51.45 17.28 20.94
C THR A 411 52.48 18.35 21.30
N GLU A 412 53.12 18.22 22.44
CA GLU A 412 54.25 19.04 22.84
C GLU A 412 55.57 18.28 22.68
N THR A 413 56.66 19.01 22.45
CA THR A 413 58.02 18.44 22.40
C THR A 413 58.84 19.07 23.51
N LYS A 414 59.33 18.29 24.47
CA LYS A 414 60.17 18.83 25.56
C LYS A 414 61.63 19.01 25.07
N PRO A 415 62.23 20.22 25.18
CA PRO A 415 63.57 20.49 24.65
C PRO A 415 64.72 19.79 25.40
N GLN A 416 64.54 19.40 26.66
CA GLN A 416 65.67 19.16 27.57
C GLN A 416 66.21 17.72 27.62
N ARG A 417 65.52 16.71 27.06
CA ARG A 417 66.02 15.33 26.99
C ARG A 417 65.42 14.62 25.77
N GLY A 418 66.16 14.59 24.66
CA GLY A 418 65.94 13.74 23.47
C GLY A 418 64.48 13.55 23.03
N HIS A 419 64.00 14.39 22.11
CA HIS A 419 62.77 14.23 21.29
C HIS A 419 61.59 13.47 21.92
N ALA A 420 61.32 13.68 23.20
CA ALA A 420 60.16 13.08 23.86
C ALA A 420 58.92 13.90 23.50
N HIS A 421 58.07 13.32 22.66
CA HIS A 421 56.76 13.88 22.34
C HIS A 421 55.74 13.49 23.41
N ILE A 422 54.99 14.48 23.90
CA ILE A 422 53.95 14.30 24.92
C ILE A 422 52.62 14.62 24.28
N LEU A 423 51.68 13.68 24.36
CA LEU A 423 50.28 13.94 24.02
C LEU A 423 49.64 14.64 25.21
N VAL A 424 49.12 15.84 25.01
CA VAL A 424 48.39 16.61 26.02
C VAL A 424 46.91 16.61 25.65
N VAL A 425 46.07 16.12 26.56
CA VAL A 425 44.61 16.07 26.40
C VAL A 425 43.99 16.93 27.50
N THR A 426 43.29 17.99 27.11
CA THR A 426 42.58 18.86 28.04
C THR A 426 41.07 18.68 27.88
N LYS A 427 40.38 18.43 28.99
CA LYS A 427 38.91 18.34 29.04
C LYS A 427 38.26 19.69 28.78
N ILE A 428 37.17 19.68 28.00
CA ILE A 428 36.31 20.84 27.79
C ILE A 428 35.06 20.65 28.65
N PRO A 429 34.84 21.46 29.71
CA PRO A 429 33.72 21.30 30.63
C PRO A 429 32.38 21.30 29.89
N GLY A 430 31.50 20.35 30.23
CA GLY A 430 30.13 20.30 29.73
C GLY A 430 29.95 19.96 28.25
N ARG A 431 31.02 19.77 27.47
CA ARG A 431 30.90 19.58 26.02
C ARG A 431 30.27 18.24 25.63
N GLU A 432 30.68 17.15 26.29
CA GLU A 432 30.10 15.81 26.05
C GLU A 432 28.60 15.81 26.35
N TYR A 433 28.22 16.36 27.52
CA TYR A 433 26.82 16.53 27.88
C TYR A 433 26.05 17.40 26.87
N ALA A 434 26.61 18.52 26.42
CA ALA A 434 25.95 19.40 25.44
C ALA A 434 25.73 18.69 24.09
N ASP A 435 26.71 17.93 23.61
CA ASP A 435 26.60 17.18 22.37
C ASP A 435 25.55 16.05 22.50
N ASP A 436 25.58 15.29 23.60
CA ASP A 436 24.56 14.27 23.90
C ASP A 436 23.15 14.88 24.04
N TYR A 437 23.05 16.02 24.72
CA TYR A 437 21.79 16.72 24.96
C TYR A 437 21.20 17.25 23.65
N LYS A 438 22.04 17.72 22.71
CA LYS A 438 21.62 18.08 21.37
C LYS A 438 21.06 16.88 20.59
N VAL A 439 21.71 15.72 20.65
CA VAL A 439 21.20 14.48 20.03
C VAL A 439 19.88 14.05 20.67
N TYR A 440 19.78 14.13 22.01
CA TYR A 440 18.56 13.86 22.75
C TYR A 440 17.41 14.80 22.32
N GLN A 441 17.65 16.11 22.24
CA GLN A 441 16.66 17.09 21.80
C GLN A 441 16.19 16.83 20.36
N GLN A 442 17.10 16.47 19.45
CA GLN A 442 16.76 16.10 18.07
C GLN A 442 15.84 14.89 18.03
N ARG A 443 16.18 13.81 18.77
CA ARG A 443 15.34 12.61 18.87
C ARG A 443 13.98 12.91 19.48
N LEU A 444 13.95 13.68 20.56
CA LEU A 444 12.71 14.08 21.22
C LEU A 444 11.83 14.92 20.29
N SER A 445 12.41 15.85 19.53
CA SER A 445 11.70 16.68 18.54
C SER A 445 11.09 15.83 17.43
N GLU A 446 11.80 14.79 16.97
CA GLU A 446 11.31 13.86 15.96
C GLU A 446 10.13 13.03 16.49
N VAL A 447 10.20 12.53 17.73
CA VAL A 447 9.07 11.86 18.38
C VAL A 447 7.86 12.81 18.49
N HIS A 448 8.08 14.06 18.92
CA HIS A 448 7.03 15.07 18.98
C HIS A 448 6.38 15.30 17.61
N ARG A 449 7.19 15.45 16.54
CA ARG A 449 6.71 15.64 15.17
C ARG A 449 5.83 14.46 14.72
N ARG A 450 6.22 13.22 15.02
CA ARG A 450 5.47 12.01 14.66
C ARG A 450 4.15 11.88 15.43
N LEU A 451 4.11 12.32 16.68
CA LEU A 451 2.91 12.26 17.52
C LEU A 451 1.98 13.45 17.32
N GLN A 452 2.46 14.56 16.75
CA GLN A 452 1.69 15.78 16.56
C GLN A 452 0.34 15.55 15.82
N PRO A 453 0.25 14.74 14.76
CA PRO A 453 -1.03 14.45 14.09
C PRO A 453 -2.04 13.72 14.99
N LEU A 454 -1.59 13.04 16.03
CA LEU A 454 -2.41 12.27 16.97
C LEU A 454 -2.85 13.09 18.19
N ARG A 455 -2.44 14.36 18.31
CA ARG A 455 -2.84 15.28 19.39
C ARG A 455 -4.25 15.82 19.17
N GLN A 456 -5.22 14.93 19.19
CA GLN A 456 -6.63 15.23 18.95
C GLN A 456 -7.50 14.60 20.03
N GLU A 457 -8.62 15.24 20.35
CA GLU A 457 -9.58 14.75 21.35
C GLU A 457 -10.11 13.35 21.00
N SER A 458 -10.23 13.06 19.71
CA SER A 458 -10.61 11.74 19.20
C SER A 458 -9.69 10.61 19.65
N VAL A 459 -8.38 10.87 19.65
CA VAL A 459 -7.38 9.92 20.11
C VAL A 459 -7.45 9.78 21.62
N ARG A 460 -7.62 10.89 22.35
CA ARG A 460 -7.80 10.86 23.82
C ARG A 460 -8.97 9.97 24.22
N GLN A 461 -10.13 10.13 23.58
CA GLN A 461 -11.31 9.31 23.84
C GLN A 461 -11.07 7.82 23.52
N ALA A 462 -10.26 7.53 22.49
CA ALA A 462 -9.97 6.16 22.07
C ALA A 462 -9.08 5.38 23.05
N ILE A 463 -7.96 5.97 23.49
CA ILE A 463 -6.96 5.28 24.32
C ILE A 463 -7.09 5.60 25.83
N GLY A 464 -7.94 6.56 26.17
CA GLY A 464 -8.19 7.06 27.52
C GLY A 464 -7.13 8.04 28.00
N ASP A 465 -7.53 8.95 28.89
CA ASP A 465 -6.74 10.08 29.39
C ASP A 465 -5.34 9.70 29.84
N GLY A 466 -5.20 8.67 30.68
CA GLY A 466 -3.89 8.26 31.18
C GLY A 466 -2.94 7.74 30.08
N SER A 467 -3.46 6.99 29.10
CA SER A 467 -2.64 6.54 27.96
C SER A 467 -2.32 7.70 27.02
N TYR A 468 -3.26 8.65 26.86
CA TYR A 468 -3.08 9.82 26.01
C TYR A 468 -2.02 10.78 26.54
N SER A 469 -2.12 11.17 27.81
CA SER A 469 -1.10 11.96 28.49
C SER A 469 0.27 11.31 28.38
N ARG A 470 0.36 10.00 28.69
CA ARG A 470 1.63 9.29 28.68
C ARG A 470 2.20 9.06 27.29
N LEU A 471 1.41 8.57 26.32
CA LEU A 471 1.91 8.06 25.03
C LEU A 471 1.83 9.09 23.89
N VAL A 472 1.00 10.13 23.99
CA VAL A 472 0.81 11.13 22.92
C VAL A 472 1.32 12.51 23.36
N LEU A 473 0.99 12.94 24.57
CA LEU A 473 1.48 14.20 25.14
C LEU A 473 2.89 14.10 25.72
N LEU A 474 3.38 12.87 25.96
CA LEU A 474 4.68 12.57 26.57
C LEU A 474 4.82 13.13 28.00
N GLU A 475 3.71 13.22 28.73
CA GLU A 475 3.70 13.71 30.10
C GLU A 475 4.25 12.66 31.08
N PRO A 476 5.03 13.07 32.09
CA PRO A 476 5.50 12.18 33.14
C PRO A 476 4.31 11.64 33.95
N ALA A 477 4.37 10.37 34.35
CA ALA A 477 3.25 9.67 35.03
C ALA A 477 2.75 10.38 36.31
N SER A 478 3.55 11.27 36.89
CA SER A 478 3.25 12.07 38.08
C SER A 478 2.21 13.19 37.86
N SER A 479 1.95 13.62 36.62
CA SER A 479 1.01 14.73 36.33
C SER A 479 -0.46 14.29 36.31
N VAL A 480 -0.75 13.01 36.06
CA VAL A 480 -2.11 12.50 35.83
C VAL A 480 -2.92 12.37 37.15
N GLN A 481 -2.25 12.35 38.30
CA GLN A 481 -2.92 12.24 39.61
C GLN A 481 -3.37 13.58 40.21
N ALA A 482 -3.03 14.72 39.62
CA ALA A 482 -3.40 16.04 40.15
C ALA A 482 -4.79 16.55 39.69
N GLY A 483 -5.45 15.85 38.76
CA GLY A 483 -6.71 16.30 38.14
C GLY A 483 -8.02 15.87 38.81
N ILE A 484 -7.96 15.09 39.90
CA ILE A 484 -9.16 14.58 40.59
C ILE A 484 -9.24 15.17 42.00
N TYR A 485 -9.42 16.49 42.10
CA TYR A 485 -10.04 17.09 43.29
C TYR A 485 -10.94 18.26 42.85
N PRO A 486 -12.20 18.32 43.30
CA PRO A 486 -13.06 19.48 43.07
C PRO A 486 -12.49 20.71 43.79
N PRO A 487 -12.78 21.94 43.33
CA PRO A 487 -12.23 23.14 43.95
C PRO A 487 -12.78 23.28 45.37
N ALA A 488 -11.91 23.08 46.36
CA ALA A 488 -12.19 23.51 47.72
C ALA A 488 -12.31 25.05 47.73
N SER A 489 -13.53 25.50 47.89
CA SER A 489 -13.91 26.87 48.18
C SER A 489 -13.11 27.44 49.35
N GLY A 490 -12.59 28.66 49.16
CA GLY A 490 -12.39 29.62 50.24
C GLY A 490 -10.99 29.66 50.84
N GLN A 491 -10.13 30.52 50.30
CA GLN A 491 -9.17 31.27 51.12
C GLN A 491 -9.06 32.71 50.63
N LYS A 492 -9.45 33.61 51.54
CA LYS A 492 -9.47 35.08 51.44
C LYS A 492 -8.09 35.62 51.06
N ARG A 493 -8.04 36.49 50.04
CA ARG A 493 -6.94 37.46 49.89
C ARG A 493 -7.24 38.65 50.81
N GLY A 494 -6.32 38.91 51.75
CA GLY A 494 -6.27 40.17 52.48
C GLY A 494 -5.81 41.28 51.54
N ALA A 495 -6.56 42.37 51.51
CA ALA A 495 -6.19 43.61 50.84
C ALA A 495 -5.52 44.54 51.85
N LEU A 496 -4.30 44.96 51.53
CA LEU A 496 -3.61 46.14 52.04
C LEU A 496 -2.49 46.41 51.04
N ASP A 497 -2.79 47.22 50.03
CA ASP A 497 -2.06 48.47 49.88
C ASP A 497 -2.80 49.41 48.93
N GLU A 498 -2.85 50.64 49.41
CA GLU A 498 -3.65 51.77 49.03
C GLU A 498 -2.82 52.70 48.12
N LEU A 499 -3.53 53.61 47.43
CA LEU A 499 -3.04 54.91 46.97
C LEU A 499 -2.15 54.94 45.70
N GLU A 500 -2.77 55.27 44.56
CA GLU A 500 -2.71 56.66 44.06
C GLU A 500 -3.65 56.87 42.86
N ASN A 501 -4.11 58.12 42.73
CA ASN A 501 -4.84 58.71 41.58
C ASN A 501 -6.38 58.59 41.54
N GLN A 502 -7.02 59.26 42.50
CA GLN A 502 -8.20 60.11 42.23
C GLN A 502 -7.67 61.42 41.59
N ARG A 503 -8.28 62.17 40.65
CA ARG A 503 -9.65 62.46 40.16
C ARG A 503 -9.50 63.65 39.16
N PRO A 504 -10.54 64.33 38.60
CA PRO A 504 -11.91 63.93 38.24
C PRO A 504 -12.48 64.54 36.90
N ALA A 505 -13.67 64.03 36.55
CA ALA A 505 -14.87 64.72 36.03
C ALA A 505 -14.97 65.27 34.59
N LYS A 506 -16.02 64.79 33.88
CA LYS A 506 -17.26 65.56 33.67
C LYS A 506 -18.37 64.69 33.04
N ILE A 507 -19.50 64.59 33.75
CA ILE A 507 -20.81 64.28 33.17
C ILE A 507 -21.50 65.63 32.93
N ARG A 508 -22.07 65.82 31.74
CA ARG A 508 -23.07 66.87 31.50
C ARG A 508 -24.33 66.20 30.96
N SER A 509 -25.39 66.39 31.71
CA SER A 509 -26.80 66.12 31.40
C SER A 509 -27.25 66.83 30.13
N GLU A 510 -28.24 66.26 29.42
CA GLU A 510 -29.57 66.89 29.28
C GLU A 510 -30.60 65.93 28.65
N LYS A 511 -31.81 66.05 29.18
CA LYS A 511 -33.10 65.43 28.84
C LYS A 511 -33.81 66.30 27.77
N PRO A 512 -34.94 65.92 27.13
CA PRO A 512 -36.19 65.42 27.74
C PRO A 512 -36.51 63.95 27.50
#